data_AF-A0A925BVA6-F1
#
_entry.id   AF-A0A925BVA6-F1
#
_cell.length_a   1.000
_cell.length_b   1.000
_cell.length_c   1.000
_cell.angle_alpha   90.00
_cell.angle_beta   90.00
_cell.angle_gamma   90.00
#
_symmetry.space_group_name_H-M   'P 1'
#
loop_
_entity.id
_entity.type
_entity.pdbx_description
1 polymer ?
#
loop_
_entity_poly.entity_id
_entity_poly.type
_entity_poly.pdbx_seq_one_letter_code
_entity_poly.pdbx_strand_id
1 'polypeptide(L)' 'MSLFSQIISGEIPSYKIAENDLFFAFLDISPLVPGHTLVVPKTETDKLFDLDDEYLAQLLVFAKPIARA' A
#
# COMPACT_ATOMS: atom_id res chain seq x y z
N MET A 1 2.56 1.31 -15.89
CA MET A 1 1.21 1.26 -15.30
C MET A 1 0.87 -0.16 -14.90
N SER A 2 1.11 -0.45 -13.64
CA SER A 2 0.74 -1.71 -13.01
C SER A 2 -0.73 -1.71 -12.56
N LEU A 3 -1.25 -2.88 -12.20
CA LEU A 3 -2.57 -3.03 -11.55
C LEU A 3 -2.68 -2.13 -10.30
N PHE A 4 -1.61 -2.03 -9.50
CA PHE A 4 -1.60 -1.19 -8.31
C PHE A 4 -1.64 0.30 -8.66
N SER A 5 -0.98 0.72 -9.74
CA SER A 5 -1.07 2.10 -10.23
C SER A 5 -2.51 2.48 -10.59
N GLN A 6 -3.27 1.56 -11.19
CA GLN A 6 -4.70 1.78 -11.53
C GLN A 6 -5.61 1.79 -10.30
N ILE A 7 -5.27 1.02 -9.27
CA ILE A 7 -5.98 1.06 -7.97
C ILE A 7 -5.72 2.41 -7.29
N ILE A 8 -4.47 2.87 -7.26
CA ILE A 8 -4.07 4.15 -6.66
C ILE A 8 -4.69 5.34 -7.42
N SER A 9 -4.77 5.26 -8.76
CA SER A 9 -5.40 6.32 -9.57
C SER A 9 -6.94 6.36 -9.46
N GLY A 10 -7.54 5.32 -8.87
CA GLY A 10 -8.99 5.19 -8.76
C GLY A 10 -9.68 4.68 -10.03
N GLU A 11 -8.92 4.23 -11.03
CA GLU A 11 -9.47 3.54 -12.22
C GLU A 11 -10.10 2.20 -11.85
N ILE A 12 -9.50 1.49 -10.88
CA ILE A 12 -10.01 0.22 -10.36
C ILE A 12 -10.51 0.43 -8.93
N PRO A 13 -11.75 0.02 -8.60
CA PRO A 13 -12.26 0.14 -7.24
C PRO A 13 -11.47 -0.74 -6.28
N SER A 14 -11.22 -0.23 -5.08
CA SER A 14 -10.61 -0.97 -3.98
C SER A 14 -11.22 -0.58 -2.65
N TYR A 15 -11.13 -1.47 -1.67
CA TYR A 15 -11.50 -1.15 -0.28
C TYR A 15 -10.32 -0.44 0.39
N LYS A 16 -10.28 0.88 0.22
CA LYS A 16 -9.26 1.73 0.83
C LYS A 16 -9.37 1.73 2.35
N ILE A 17 -8.27 1.41 3.03
CA ILE A 17 -8.13 1.39 4.48
C ILE A 17 -7.48 2.68 4.98
N ALA A 18 -6.38 3.09 4.35
CA ALA A 18 -5.65 4.30 4.69
C ALA A 18 -4.89 4.83 3.47
N GLU A 19 -4.61 6.12 3.46
CA GLU A 19 -3.87 6.78 2.40
C GLU A 19 -3.20 8.03 2.95
N ASN A 20 -1.98 8.30 2.50
CA ASN A 20 -1.31 9.59 2.67
C ASN A 20 -0.60 9.98 1.37
N ASP A 21 0.29 10.97 1.43
CA ASP A 21 0.99 11.48 0.25
C ASP A 21 1.94 10.45 -0.39
N LEU A 22 2.45 9.48 0.39
CA LEU A 22 3.47 8.53 -0.05
C LEU A 22 2.95 7.10 -0.19
N PHE A 23 1.94 6.71 0.58
CA PHE A 23 1.51 5.32 0.72
C PHE A 23 0.00 5.19 0.55
N PHE A 24 -0.39 4.00 0.11
CA PHE A 24 -1.77 3.60 -0.07
C PHE A 24 -1.98 2.22 0.56
N ALA A 25 -3.08 2.05 1.30
CA ALA A 25 -3.43 0.79 1.94
C ALA A 25 -4.85 0.38 1.59
N PHE A 26 -5.02 -0.88 1.19
CA PHE A 26 -6.30 -1.42 0.74
C PHE A 26 -6.39 -2.92 1.00
N LEU A 27 -7.61 -3.45 1.06
CA LEU A 27 -7.81 -4.89 1.26
C LEU A 27 -7.40 -5.70 0.04
N ASP A 28 -6.76 -6.84 0.31
CA ASP A 28 -6.51 -7.85 -0.69
C ASP A 28 -7.83 -8.47 -1.18
N ILE A 29 -7.97 -8.66 -2.49
CA ILE A 29 -9.12 -9.34 -3.09
C ILE A 29 -9.06 -10.86 -2.89
N SER A 30 -7.87 -11.42 -2.67
CA SER A 30 -7.65 -12.83 -2.35
C SER A 30 -6.98 -12.96 -0.96
N PRO A 31 -7.69 -12.62 0.12
CA PRO A 31 -7.11 -12.55 1.45
C PRO A 31 -6.75 -13.96 1.95
N LEU A 32 -5.55 -14.09 2.54
CA LEU A 32 -5.17 -15.32 3.26
C LEU A 32 -5.93 -15.45 4.59
N VAL A 33 -6.23 -14.32 5.22
CA VAL A 33 -6.98 -14.22 6.47
C VAL A 33 -7.90 -12.99 6.44
N PRO A 34 -9.00 -12.97 7.23
CA PRO A 34 -9.83 -11.78 7.36
C PRO A 34 -9.00 -10.55 7.74
N GLY A 35 -9.17 -9.43 7.03
CA GLY A 35 -8.43 -8.19 7.25
C GLY A 35 -7.07 -8.09 6.57
N HIS A 36 -6.69 -9.06 5.71
CA HIS A 36 -5.44 -8.98 4.94
C HIS A 36 -5.38 -7.69 4.12
N THR A 37 -4.46 -6.80 4.50
CA THR A 37 -4.33 -5.44 3.96
C THR A 37 -2.97 -5.29 3.32
N LEU A 38 -2.96 -4.82 2.08
CA LEU A 38 -1.74 -4.49 1.33
C LEU A 38 -1.40 -3.02 1.57
N VAL A 39 -0.14 -2.75 1.92
CA VAL A 39 0.43 -1.41 2.03
C VAL A 39 1.44 -1.24 0.92
N VAL A 40 1.21 -0.28 0.02
CA VAL A 40 2.02 -0.07 -1.17
C VAL A 40 2.57 1.36 -1.26
N PRO A 41 3.79 1.54 -1.80
CA PRO A 41 4.29 2.85 -2.16
C PRO A 41 3.47 3.44 -3.31
N LYS A 42 3.25 4.76 -3.30
CA LYS A 42 2.70 5.48 -4.45
C LYS A 42 3.75 5.72 -5.52
N THR A 43 5.03 5.68 -5.16
CA THR A 43 6.14 5.70 -6.11
C THR A 43 6.14 4.39 -6.91
N GLU A 44 6.04 4.48 -8.24
CA GLU A 44 6.14 3.30 -9.11
C GLU A 44 7.57 2.77 -9.07
N THR A 45 7.74 1.58 -8.49
CA THR A 45 9.00 0.84 -8.43
C THR A 45 8.72 -0.65 -8.60
N ASP A 46 9.64 -1.36 -9.24
CA ASP A 46 9.51 -2.82 -9.45
C ASP A 46 9.86 -3.61 -8.19
N LYS A 47 10.72 -3.06 -7.32
CA LYS A 47 11.16 -3.72 -6.08
C LYS A 47 11.11 -2.75 -4.92
N LEU A 48 10.62 -3.26 -3.79
CA LEU A 48 10.51 -2.49 -2.56
C LEU A 48 11.87 -1.93 -2.11
N PHE A 49 12.94 -2.73 -2.21
CA PHE A 49 14.28 -2.36 -1.76
C PHE A 49 15.04 -1.42 -2.72
N ASP A 50 14.42 -1.02 -3.83
CA ASP A 50 14.98 0.02 -4.71
C ASP A 50 14.58 1.44 -4.22
N LEU A 51 13.71 1.55 -3.21
CA LEU A 51 13.35 2.80 -2.54
C LEU A 51 14.45 3.22 -1.54
N ASP A 52 14.56 4.52 -1.28
CA ASP A 52 15.50 5.03 -0.29
C ASP A 52 15.13 4.66 1.16
N ASP A 53 16.13 4.67 2.03
CA ASP A 53 16.01 4.23 3.43
C ASP A 53 14.94 5.02 4.21
N GLU A 54 14.79 6.31 3.94
CA GLU A 54 13.84 7.19 4.63
C GLU A 54 12.40 6.85 4.19
N TYR A 55 12.20 6.62 2.89
CA TYR A 55 10.92 6.16 2.35
C TYR A 55 10.52 4.79 2.94
N LEU A 56 11.47 3.85 3.01
CA LEU A 56 11.24 2.54 3.63
C LEU A 56 10.91 2.63 5.12
N ALA A 57 11.59 3.51 5.86
CA ALA A 57 11.30 3.76 7.27
C ALA A 57 9.86 4.28 7.47
N GLN A 58 9.45 5.26 6.65
CA GLN A 58 8.10 5.82 6.71
C GLN A 58 7.01 4.81 6.36
N LEU A 59 7.29 3.85 5.45
CA LEU A 59 6.35 2.79 5.10
C LEU A 59 5.98 1.94 6.32
N LEU A 60 6.97 1.53 7.12
CA LEU A 60 6.73 0.72 8.32
C LEU A 60 5.98 1.50 9.40
N VAL A 61 6.28 2.80 9.55
CA VAL A 61 5.55 3.68 10.48
C VAL A 61 4.09 3.83 10.05
N PHE A 62 3.84 3.98 8.75
CA PHE A 62 2.49 4.05 8.19
C PHE A 62 1.72 2.73 8.33
N ALA A 63 2.37 1.59 8.14
CA ALA A 63 1.77 0.27 8.28
C ALA A 63 1.41 -0.10 9.74
N LYS A 64 2.14 0.45 10.73
CA LYS A 64 1.99 0.11 12.15
C LYS A 64 0.57 0.26 12.71
N PRO A 65 -0.16 1.38 12.53
CA PRO A 65 -1.54 1.50 13.01
C PRO A 65 -2.50 0.54 12.28
N ILE A 66 -2.27 0.28 10.99
CA ILE A 66 -3.09 -0.62 10.16
C ILE A 66 -2.99 -2.06 10.68
N ALA A 67 -1.78 -2.51 11.02
CA ALA A 67 -1.55 -3.84 11.58
C ALA A 67 -2.16 -4.08 12.97
N ARG A 68 -2.61 -3.01 13.66
CA ARG A 68 -3.21 -3.09 15.01
C ARG A 68 -4.72 -2.91 15.02
N ALA A 69 -5.31 -2.52 13.88
CA ALA A 69 -6.74 -2.34 13.72
C ALA A 69 -7.46 -3.69 13.67
#